data_AF-A0A7C3Y720-F1
#
_entry.id   AF-A0A7C3Y720-F1
#
_cell.length_a   1.000
_cell.length_b   1.000
_cell.length_c   1.000
_cell.angle_alpha   90.00
_cell.angle_beta   90.00
_cell.angle_gamma   90.00
#
_symmetry.space_group_name_H-M   'P 1'
#
loop_
_entity.id
_entity.type
_entity.pdbx_description
1 polymer ?
#
loop_
_entity_poly.entity_id
_entity_poly.type
_entity_poly.pdbx_seq_one_letter_code
_entity_poly.pdbx_strand_id
1 'polypeptide(L)'
;IKKRLIRGRSIHNVAAAAIYMSCRQCGVPRTLDEISSASNISKKDIGRSYRFMVRELGAFVPPSISPQYAARFSNRLVVSGKAEAIAIKILQMAKDLKLTSGRGPTGIAAAATYIATVLTNERKTQREIAEVANVTEVTIRNRYKELLERLYIEVKL
;
A
#
# COMPACT_ATOMS: atom_id res chain seq x y z
N ILE A 1 -14.08 -25.22 -8.75
CA ILE A 1 -14.16 -26.63 -8.27
C ILE A 1 -13.26 -27.59 -9.06
N LYS A 2 -13.18 -27.50 -10.40
CA LYS A 2 -12.33 -28.36 -11.25
C LYS A 2 -10.84 -28.50 -10.82
N LYS A 3 -10.20 -27.42 -10.34
CA LYS A 3 -8.81 -27.43 -9.84
C LYS A 3 -8.63 -27.83 -8.35
N ARG A 4 -9.68 -28.27 -7.65
CA ARG A 4 -9.65 -28.73 -6.23
C ARG A 4 -8.99 -27.78 -5.20
N LEU A 5 -8.93 -26.47 -5.48
CA LEU A 5 -8.25 -25.45 -4.66
C LEU A 5 -8.80 -25.23 -3.24
N ILE A 6 -9.95 -25.82 -2.93
CA ILE A 6 -10.68 -25.64 -1.66
C ILE A 6 -10.52 -26.86 -0.74
N ARG A 7 -10.09 -28.02 -1.27
CA ARG A 7 -9.98 -29.24 -0.46
C ARG A 7 -8.95 -29.06 0.67
N GLY A 8 -9.35 -29.37 1.91
CA GLY A 8 -8.52 -29.22 3.11
C GLY A 8 -8.38 -27.78 3.60
N ARG A 9 -9.24 -26.85 3.17
CA ARG A 9 -9.15 -25.42 3.52
C ARG A 9 -10.53 -24.84 3.79
N SER A 10 -10.57 -23.84 4.66
CA SER A 10 -11.77 -23.04 4.88
C SER A 10 -12.16 -22.30 3.60
N ILE A 11 -13.42 -22.44 3.19
CA ILE A 11 -14.01 -21.73 2.04
C ILE A 11 -13.89 -20.22 2.24
N HIS A 12 -14.12 -19.73 3.47
CA HIS A 12 -14.01 -18.31 3.81
C HIS A 12 -12.59 -17.78 3.58
N ASN A 13 -11.55 -18.54 3.96
CA ASN A 13 -10.16 -18.12 3.77
C ASN A 13 -9.79 -18.02 2.28
N VAL A 14 -10.28 -18.97 1.47
CA VAL A 14 -10.08 -18.96 0.01
C VAL A 14 -10.83 -17.78 -0.62
N ALA A 15 -12.06 -17.50 -0.20
CA ALA A 15 -12.85 -16.37 -0.68
C ALA A 15 -12.18 -15.01 -0.37
N ALA A 16 -11.77 -14.78 0.89
CA ALA A 16 -11.09 -13.54 1.28
C ALA A 16 -9.76 -13.34 0.53
N ALA A 17 -9.00 -14.42 0.35
CA ALA A 17 -7.77 -14.35 -0.44
C ALA A 17 -8.04 -14.11 -1.94
N ALA A 18 -9.18 -14.57 -2.47
CA ALA A 18 -9.55 -14.35 -3.87
C ALA A 18 -9.91 -12.88 -4.10
N ILE A 19 -10.67 -12.29 -3.17
CA ILE A 19 -10.96 -10.84 -3.17
C ILE A 19 -9.65 -10.04 -3.14
N TYR A 20 -8.74 -10.37 -2.20
CA TYR A 20 -7.43 -9.71 -2.12
C TYR A 20 -6.63 -9.82 -3.42
N MET A 21 -6.64 -11.00 -4.05
CA MET A 21 -5.97 -11.25 -5.33
C MET A 21 -6.58 -10.43 -6.46
N SER A 22 -7.91 -10.40 -6.59
CA SER A 22 -8.63 -9.60 -7.58
C SER A 22 -8.38 -8.11 -7.42
N CYS A 23 -8.41 -7.59 -6.18
CA CYS A 23 -8.08 -6.20 -5.89
C CYS A 23 -6.67 -5.84 -6.40
N ARG A 24 -5.68 -6.71 -6.21
CA ARG A 24 -4.33 -6.50 -6.74
C ARG A 24 -4.31 -6.51 -8.27
N GLN A 25 -4.95 -7.49 -8.90
CA GLN A 25 -4.94 -7.65 -10.36
C GLN A 25 -5.66 -6.52 -11.10
N CYS A 26 -6.76 -6.01 -10.54
CA CYS A 26 -7.50 -4.88 -11.10
C CYS A 26 -6.84 -3.52 -10.80
N GLY A 27 -5.67 -3.51 -10.17
CA GLY A 27 -4.95 -2.28 -9.83
C GLY A 27 -5.56 -1.47 -8.68
N VAL A 28 -6.54 -2.03 -7.96
CA VAL A 28 -7.27 -1.38 -6.85
C VAL A 28 -6.84 -1.97 -5.50
N PRO A 29 -5.57 -1.80 -5.09
CA PRO A 29 -5.01 -2.56 -3.99
C PRO A 29 -5.76 -2.30 -2.68
N ARG A 30 -5.90 -3.38 -1.90
CA ARG A 30 -6.32 -3.37 -0.50
C ARG A 30 -5.22 -4.02 0.31
N THR A 31 -5.01 -3.58 1.54
CA THR A 31 -4.05 -4.23 2.44
C THR A 31 -4.67 -5.52 2.96
N LEU A 32 -3.82 -6.45 3.41
CA LEU A 32 -4.31 -7.66 4.08
C LEU A 32 -5.07 -7.32 5.38
N ASP A 33 -4.70 -6.23 6.04
CA ASP A 33 -5.41 -5.75 7.24
C ASP A 33 -6.84 -5.31 6.89
N GLU A 34 -7.03 -4.56 5.79
CA GLU A 34 -8.37 -4.16 5.31
C GLU A 34 -9.27 -5.38 5.03
N ILE A 35 -8.72 -6.41 4.37
CA ILE A 35 -9.47 -7.63 4.08
C ILE A 35 -9.73 -8.44 5.36
N SER A 36 -8.75 -8.47 6.27
CA SER A 36 -8.87 -9.16 7.56
C SER A 36 -10.00 -8.57 8.40
N SER A 37 -10.03 -7.25 8.55
CA SER A 37 -11.09 -6.53 9.27
C SER A 37 -12.46 -6.74 8.65
N ALA A 38 -12.57 -6.75 7.31
CA ALA A 38 -13.85 -6.92 6.63
C ALA A 38 -14.39 -8.36 6.62
N SER A 39 -13.51 -9.37 6.73
CA SER A 39 -13.90 -10.77 6.64
C SER A 39 -13.91 -11.52 7.98
N ASN A 40 -13.40 -10.90 9.06
CA ASN A 40 -13.16 -11.54 10.35
C ASN A 40 -12.25 -12.79 10.25
N ILE A 41 -11.30 -12.77 9.31
CA ILE A 41 -10.31 -13.84 9.10
C ILE A 41 -8.93 -13.27 9.40
N SER A 42 -8.08 -14.05 10.08
CA SER A 42 -6.73 -13.60 10.39
C SER A 42 -5.93 -13.25 9.13
N LYS A 43 -5.18 -12.14 9.18
CA LYS A 43 -4.23 -11.74 8.14
C LYS A 43 -3.28 -12.87 7.71
N LYS A 44 -2.87 -13.72 8.67
CA LYS A 44 -1.98 -14.86 8.45
C LYS A 44 -2.65 -15.91 7.54
N ASP A 45 -3.92 -16.20 7.76
CA ASP A 45 -4.66 -17.21 7.00
C ASP A 45 -5.03 -16.72 5.59
N ILE A 46 -5.40 -15.44 5.46
CA ILE A 46 -5.60 -14.79 4.15
C ILE A 46 -4.29 -14.85 3.36
N GLY A 47 -3.17 -14.43 3.97
CA GLY A 47 -1.86 -14.43 3.31
C GLY A 47 -1.41 -15.85 2.90
N ARG A 48 -1.67 -16.87 3.74
CA ARG A 48 -1.39 -18.28 3.41
C ARG A 48 -2.22 -18.76 2.22
N SER A 49 -3.51 -18.45 2.22
CA SER A 49 -4.44 -18.86 1.16
C SER A 49 -4.14 -18.14 -0.15
N TYR A 50 -3.79 -16.86 -0.08
CA TYR A 50 -3.37 -16.05 -1.22
C TYR A 50 -2.13 -16.62 -1.91
N ARG A 51 -1.05 -16.88 -1.17
CA ARG A 51 0.19 -17.44 -1.73
C ARG A 51 -0.04 -18.79 -2.41
N PHE A 52 -0.90 -19.62 -1.83
CA PHE A 52 -1.30 -20.86 -2.46
C PHE A 52 -2.03 -20.63 -3.79
N MET A 53 -3.05 -19.78 -3.81
CA MET A 53 -3.81 -19.54 -5.03
C MET A 53 -2.95 -18.97 -6.15
N VAL A 54 -2.05 -18.03 -5.83
CA VAL A 54 -1.07 -17.52 -6.80
C VAL A 54 -0.28 -18.65 -7.43
N ARG A 55 0.23 -19.59 -6.62
CA ARG A 55 1.02 -20.73 -7.09
C ARG A 55 0.19 -21.69 -7.95
N GLU A 56 -0.97 -22.12 -7.48
CA GLU A 56 -1.78 -23.13 -8.18
C GLU A 56 -2.46 -22.59 -9.45
N LEU A 57 -2.72 -21.29 -9.49
CA LEU A 57 -3.31 -20.63 -10.66
C LEU A 57 -2.25 -20.14 -11.66
N GLY A 58 -0.96 -20.18 -11.30
CA GLY A 58 0.11 -19.58 -12.11
C GLY A 58 -0.12 -18.10 -12.37
N ALA A 59 -0.76 -17.41 -11.43
CA ALA A 59 -1.29 -16.08 -11.67
C ALA A 59 -0.21 -15.00 -11.53
N PHE A 60 -0.24 -14.03 -12.43
CA PHE A 60 0.61 -12.85 -12.33
C PHE A 60 0.28 -12.05 -11.07
N VAL A 61 1.32 -11.68 -10.33
CA VAL A 61 1.23 -10.82 -9.15
C VAL A 61 1.79 -9.45 -9.50
N PRO A 62 0.95 -8.41 -9.62
CA PRO A 62 1.44 -7.08 -9.91
C PRO A 62 2.28 -6.55 -8.75
N PRO A 63 3.22 -5.62 -9.01
CA PRO A 63 4.05 -5.00 -7.97
C PRO A 63 3.22 -4.51 -6.79
N SER A 64 3.78 -4.64 -5.59
CA SER A 64 3.07 -4.28 -4.35
C SER A 64 2.81 -2.78 -4.22
N ILE A 65 3.61 -1.96 -4.90
CA ILE A 65 3.48 -0.50 -4.88
C ILE A 65 2.60 -0.03 -6.03
N SER A 66 1.62 0.80 -5.69
CA SER A 66 0.64 1.35 -6.61
C SER A 66 0.41 2.82 -6.29
N PRO A 67 0.36 3.70 -7.32
CA PRO A 67 -0.06 5.09 -7.16
C PRO A 67 -1.40 5.26 -6.45
N GLN A 68 -2.29 4.25 -6.54
CA GLN A 68 -3.61 4.30 -5.91
C GLN A 68 -3.55 4.42 -4.38
N TYR A 69 -2.45 4.03 -3.73
CA TYR A 69 -2.30 4.27 -2.29
C TYR A 69 -2.21 5.76 -1.98
N ALA A 70 -1.42 6.53 -2.75
CA ALA A 70 -1.34 7.97 -2.56
C ALA A 70 -2.69 8.63 -2.80
N ALA A 71 -3.39 8.30 -3.90
CA ALA A 71 -4.73 8.81 -4.17
C ALA A 71 -5.72 8.53 -3.02
N ARG A 72 -5.70 7.30 -2.48
CA ARG A 72 -6.58 6.92 -1.37
C ARG A 72 -6.24 7.65 -0.08
N PHE A 73 -4.96 7.81 0.23
CA PHE A 73 -4.52 8.55 1.42
C PHE A 73 -4.86 10.02 1.29
N SER A 74 -4.60 10.62 0.13
CA SER A 74 -4.95 12.00 -0.16
C SER A 74 -6.44 12.28 0.03
N ASN A 75 -7.30 11.42 -0.51
CA ASN A 75 -8.75 11.52 -0.34
C ASN A 75 -9.17 11.43 1.13
N ARG A 76 -8.61 10.50 1.90
CA ARG A 76 -8.94 10.34 3.33
C ARG A 76 -8.40 11.48 4.20
N LEU A 77 -7.26 12.08 3.83
CA LEU A 77 -6.64 13.19 4.54
C LEU A 77 -7.22 14.55 4.14
N VAL A 78 -8.09 14.58 3.11
CA VAL A 78 -8.67 15.80 2.54
C VAL A 78 -7.57 16.78 2.13
N VAL A 79 -6.61 16.30 1.33
CA VAL A 79 -5.53 17.13 0.78
C VAL A 79 -5.81 17.48 -0.67
N SER A 80 -5.19 18.55 -1.15
CA SER A 80 -5.41 19.05 -2.51
C SER A 80 -4.99 18.05 -3.59
N GLY A 81 -5.62 18.13 -4.76
CA GLY A 81 -5.20 17.35 -5.94
C GLY A 81 -3.76 17.68 -6.39
N LYS A 82 -3.24 18.86 -6.03
CA LYS A 82 -1.83 19.22 -6.24
C LYS A 82 -0.91 18.37 -5.36
N ALA A 83 -1.24 18.19 -4.07
CA ALA A 83 -0.48 17.32 -3.18
C ALA A 83 -0.56 15.86 -3.63
N GLU A 84 -1.74 15.39 -4.03
CA GLU A 84 -1.90 14.04 -4.58
C GLU A 84 -1.00 13.79 -5.80
N ALA A 85 -1.01 14.72 -6.77
CA ALA A 85 -0.18 14.62 -7.96
C ALA A 85 1.32 14.58 -7.63
N ILE A 86 1.77 15.37 -6.64
CA ILE A 86 3.16 15.36 -6.16
C ILE A 86 3.48 14.01 -5.48
N ALA A 87 2.59 13.50 -4.63
CA ALA A 87 2.80 12.21 -3.96
C ALA A 87 2.92 11.05 -4.97
N ILE A 88 2.09 11.05 -6.01
CA ILE A 88 2.16 10.06 -7.10
C ILE A 88 3.49 10.19 -7.85
N LYS A 89 3.95 11.41 -8.17
CA LYS A 89 5.25 11.63 -8.80
C LYS A 89 6.41 11.11 -7.94
N ILE A 90 6.40 11.38 -6.63
CA ILE A 90 7.39 10.87 -5.68
C ILE A 90 7.41 9.35 -5.67
N LEU A 91 6.25 8.70 -5.65
CA LEU A 91 6.14 7.24 -5.72
C LEU A 91 6.69 6.67 -7.01
N GLN A 92 6.45 7.33 -8.14
CA GLN A 92 6.96 6.90 -9.44
C GLN A 92 8.48 7.01 -9.49
N MET A 93 9.06 8.14 -9.07
CA MET A 93 10.51 8.30 -8.98
C MET A 93 11.15 7.27 -8.03
N ALA A 94 10.53 7.03 -6.87
CA ALA A 94 11.02 6.02 -5.93
C ALA A 94 11.03 4.61 -6.53
N LYS A 95 10.02 4.27 -7.35
CA LYS A 95 9.94 3.01 -8.08
C LYS A 95 11.06 2.91 -9.13
N ASP A 96 11.28 3.96 -9.91
CA ASP A 96 12.28 3.98 -10.98
C ASP A 96 13.71 3.88 -10.42
N LEU A 97 13.96 4.49 -9.25
CA LEU A 97 15.20 4.38 -8.50
C LEU A 97 15.31 3.10 -7.63
N LYS A 98 14.35 2.18 -7.75
CA LYS A 98 14.30 0.90 -6.99
C LYS A 98 14.31 1.06 -5.47
N LEU A 99 13.95 2.24 -4.95
CA LEU A 99 13.82 2.55 -3.51
C LEU A 99 12.63 1.83 -2.85
N THR A 100 11.83 1.11 -3.64
CA THR A 100 10.62 0.43 -3.16
C THR A 100 10.84 -1.03 -2.79
N SER A 101 12.00 -1.59 -3.14
CA SER A 101 12.30 -3.01 -2.93
C SER A 101 12.46 -3.34 -1.44
N GLY A 102 11.88 -4.45 -0.98
CA GLY A 102 12.00 -4.90 0.42
C GLY A 102 11.28 -4.03 1.45
N ARG A 103 10.49 -3.05 1.02
CA ARG A 103 9.79 -2.08 1.87
C ARG A 103 8.28 -2.24 1.72
N GLY A 104 7.54 -1.97 2.81
CA GLY A 104 6.09 -2.02 2.79
C GLY A 104 5.50 -0.94 1.87
N PRO A 105 4.59 -1.27 0.93
CA PRO A 105 4.08 -0.31 -0.05
C PRO A 105 3.28 0.83 0.61
N THR A 106 2.55 0.55 1.69
CA THR A 106 1.79 1.55 2.45
C THR A 106 2.70 2.55 3.15
N GLY A 107 3.82 2.11 3.72
CA GLY A 107 4.77 2.99 4.40
C GLY A 107 5.45 3.99 3.46
N ILE A 108 5.83 3.55 2.26
CA ILE A 108 6.41 4.44 1.25
C ILE A 108 5.35 5.42 0.72
N ALA A 109 4.13 4.94 0.43
CA ALA A 109 3.05 5.82 -0.02
C ALA A 109 2.65 6.85 1.04
N ALA A 110 2.65 6.47 2.32
CA ALA A 110 2.44 7.38 3.44
C ALA A 110 3.53 8.46 3.51
N ALA A 111 4.80 8.08 3.38
CA ALA A 111 5.91 9.04 3.35
C ALA A 111 5.87 9.96 2.14
N ALA A 112 5.55 9.46 0.94
CA ALA A 112 5.37 10.27 -0.25
C ALA A 112 4.23 11.29 -0.09
N THR A 113 3.12 10.86 0.53
CA THR A 113 1.98 11.74 0.84
C THR A 113 2.40 12.81 1.85
N TYR A 114 3.13 12.45 2.89
CA TYR A 114 3.66 13.40 3.87
C TYR A 114 4.53 14.47 3.20
N ILE A 115 5.53 14.07 2.41
CA ILE A 115 6.40 14.99 1.67
C ILE A 115 5.56 15.94 0.80
N ALA A 116 4.59 15.41 0.07
CA ALA A 116 3.73 16.21 -0.78
C ALA A 116 2.94 17.27 0.00
N THR A 117 2.38 16.92 1.16
CA THR A 117 1.65 17.89 2.02
C THR A 117 2.55 18.99 2.59
N VAL A 118 3.83 18.70 2.83
CA VAL A 118 4.79 19.72 3.26
C VAL A 118 5.14 20.64 2.09
N LEU A 119 5.38 20.09 0.90
CA LEU A 119 5.67 20.85 -0.32
C LEU A 119 4.50 21.74 -0.79
N THR A 120 3.26 21.37 -0.49
CA THR A 120 2.07 22.20 -0.79
C THR A 120 1.66 23.12 0.36
N ASN A 121 2.42 23.15 1.46
CA ASN A 121 2.11 23.92 2.67
C ASN A 121 0.77 23.55 3.34
N GLU A 122 0.27 22.34 3.12
CA GLU A 122 -0.91 21.78 3.81
C GLU A 122 -0.55 21.13 5.16
N ARG A 123 0.73 20.72 5.32
CA ARG A 123 1.38 20.32 6.58
C ARG A 123 0.60 19.30 7.44
N LYS A 124 0.11 18.22 6.84
CA LYS A 124 -0.45 17.07 7.60
C LYS A 124 0.62 16.46 8.50
N THR A 125 0.24 16.12 9.72
CA THR A 125 1.16 15.51 10.69
C THR A 125 1.47 14.05 10.34
N GLN A 126 2.62 13.54 10.78
CA GLN A 126 2.97 12.12 10.60
C GLN A 126 1.94 11.20 11.26
N ARG A 127 1.33 11.64 12.37
CA ARG A 127 0.28 10.91 13.08
C ARG A 127 -1.00 10.76 12.24
N GLU A 128 -1.53 11.86 11.69
CA GLU A 128 -2.72 11.81 10.83
C GLU A 128 -2.52 10.85 9.65
N ILE A 129 -1.34 10.89 9.03
CA ILE A 129 -1.02 10.02 7.90
C ILE A 129 -0.84 8.57 8.34
N ALA A 130 -0.22 8.33 9.49
CA ALA A 130 -0.03 7.00 10.08
C ALA A 130 -1.36 6.30 10.34
N GLU A 131 -2.33 7.02 10.90
CA GLU A 131 -3.69 6.53 11.17
C GLU A 131 -4.39 6.14 9.86
N VAL A 132 -4.35 6.99 8.82
CA VAL A 132 -4.98 6.72 7.52
C VAL A 132 -4.31 5.56 6.77
N ALA A 133 -2.99 5.45 6.83
CA ALA A 133 -2.21 4.45 6.12
C ALA A 133 -2.08 3.12 6.88
N ASN A 134 -2.54 3.06 8.13
CA ASN A 134 -2.39 1.93 9.05
C ASN A 134 -0.93 1.48 9.18
N VAL A 135 -0.05 2.45 9.44
CA VAL A 135 1.38 2.25 9.71
C VAL A 135 1.79 3.05 10.95
N THR A 136 3.00 2.82 11.47
CA THR A 136 3.50 3.61 12.60
C THR A 136 4.13 4.92 12.13
N GLU A 137 4.10 5.97 12.96
CA GLU A 137 4.80 7.22 12.69
C GLU A 137 6.29 7.01 12.42
N VAL A 138 6.93 6.08 13.14
CA VAL A 138 8.34 5.73 12.94
C VAL A 138 8.57 5.16 11.55
N THR A 139 7.63 4.37 11.02
CA THR A 139 7.70 3.87 9.63
C THR A 139 7.70 5.04 8.64
N ILE A 140 6.79 6.00 8.82
CA ILE A 140 6.72 7.20 7.96
C ILE A 140 8.01 7.99 8.06
N ARG A 141 8.50 8.27 9.27
CA ARG A 141 9.73 9.03 9.52
C ARG A 141 10.95 8.40 8.85
N ASN A 142 11.09 7.08 8.96
CA ASN A 142 12.21 6.35 8.37
C ASN A 142 12.14 6.29 6.85
N ARG A 143 10.93 6.32 6.24
CA ARG A 143 10.77 6.36 4.78
C ARG A 143 10.88 7.78 4.23
N TYR A 144 10.39 8.77 4.96
CA TYR A 144 10.55 10.18 4.66
C TYR A 144 12.02 10.56 4.50
N LYS A 145 12.86 10.25 5.50
CA LYS A 145 14.30 10.57 5.46
C LYS A 145 14.99 9.92 4.25
N GLU A 146 14.72 8.63 4.03
CA GLU A 146 15.27 7.89 2.89
C GLU A 146 14.85 8.51 1.55
N LEU A 147 13.57 8.87 1.39
CA LEU A 147 13.09 9.48 0.16
C LEU A 147 13.71 10.86 -0.07
N LEU A 148 13.87 11.70 0.96
CA LEU A 148 14.53 13.00 0.81
C LEU A 148 15.99 12.86 0.39
N GLU A 149 16.75 12.00 1.06
CA GLU A 149 18.17 11.78 0.78
C GLU A 149 18.39 11.25 -0.64
N ARG A 150 17.52 10.37 -1.12
CA ARG A 150 17.69 9.67 -2.40
C ARG A 150 17.07 10.39 -3.59
N LEU A 151 16.07 11.25 -3.36
CA LEU A 151 15.40 12.01 -4.40
C LEU A 151 15.87 13.46 -4.50
N TYR A 152 16.81 13.88 -3.64
CA TYR A 152 17.32 15.25 -3.57
C TYR A 152 16.20 16.29 -3.47
N ILE A 153 15.15 15.97 -2.71
CA ILE A 153 14.03 16.88 -2.50
C ILE A 153 14.40 17.84 -1.39
N GLU A 154 14.50 19.13 -1.71
CA GLU A 154 14.65 20.18 -0.70
C GLU A 154 13.29 20.54 -0.12
N VAL A 155 13.13 20.31 1.19
CA VAL A 155 11.94 20.69 1.94
C VAL A 155 12.33 21.77 2.94
N LYS A 156 11.76 22.98 2.79
CA LYS A 156 11.87 24.03 3.80
C LYS A 156 10.89 23.70 4.93
N LEU A 157 11.43 23.31 6.09
CA LEU A 157 10.65 23.04 7.31
C LEU A 157 9.97 24.32 7.82
#